data_AF-A0A7C5GUT9-F1
#
_entry.id   AF-A0A7C5GUT9-F1
#
_cell.length_a   1.000
_cell.length_b   1.000
_cell.length_c   1.000
_cell.angle_alpha   90.00
_cell.angle_beta   90.00
_cell.angle_gamma   90.00
#
_symmetry.space_group_name_H-M   'P 1'
#
loop_
_entity.id
_entity.type
_entity.pdbx_description
1 polymer ?
#
loop_
_entity_poly.entity_id
_entity_poly.type
_entity_poly.pdbx_seq_one_letter_code
_entity_poly.pdbx_strand_id
1 'polypeptide(L)'
;MAVLEDEDLKDALEEALWQVEEAKRLSLSITRSMNFINLSREAQGYGNKRLAIGLLNKARESLFNDLVQYSIENSGGNTDAISQMKLERTIKDAREIFMKGSAKKAYEILLSVVKEDGECGPVSEEPCDDDGEVKLYSEALDSLQKVWLKMKQEEKRGKDMSKAQKLVREAKALLSRGNYDQVLALCKDVSDAILSPQDRLKEEVEEAMEEITRTMRGLFPEGPRSPKERFFKKQIEELMAQSQSHLRSGRSVEAVNSSRKAREILQRLEQESIKGDIPRMIIELRADIDEIRTRGGDVSYEEYLLRQIEETFWKGEYIQARKTANKLLTVSKRAKENILVNDLSSRFTDLSRKLKENTGSEGYLQAREFLEKAKLLMEESAYDMAETFLEKANSVLNG
;
A
#
# COMPACT_ATOMS: atom_id res chain seq x y z
N MET A 1 -1.76 43.78 29.88
CA MET A 1 -2.72 42.77 30.39
C MET A 1 -2.55 41.40 29.75
N ALA A 2 -2.24 41.27 28.45
CA ALA A 2 -2.07 39.95 27.80
C ALA A 2 -0.82 39.13 28.19
N VAL A 3 0.20 39.75 28.81
CA VAL A 3 1.46 39.08 29.19
C VAL A 3 1.36 38.38 30.55
N LEU A 4 0.60 38.94 31.50
CA LEU A 4 0.41 38.36 32.84
C LEU A 4 -0.46 37.08 32.79
N GLU A 5 -1.42 37.01 31.85
CA GLU A 5 -2.36 35.87 31.74
C GLU A 5 -1.76 34.60 31.11
N ASP A 6 -0.57 34.66 30.49
CA ASP A 6 0.16 33.47 30.00
C ASP A 6 1.05 32.85 31.08
N GLU A 7 1.52 33.64 32.04
CA GLU A 7 2.26 33.15 33.20
C GLU A 7 1.35 32.33 34.12
N ASP A 8 0.15 32.82 34.42
CA ASP A 8 -0.84 32.12 35.26
C ASP A 8 -1.20 30.72 34.73
N LEU A 9 -1.31 30.58 33.40
CA LEU A 9 -1.61 29.31 32.75
C LEU A 9 -0.42 28.35 32.81
N LYS A 10 0.79 28.88 32.62
CA LYS A 10 2.02 28.11 32.68
C LYS A 10 2.28 27.62 34.10
N ASP A 11 2.11 28.48 35.09
CA ASP A 11 2.25 28.16 36.51
C ASP A 11 1.22 27.10 36.94
N ALA A 12 -0.04 27.24 36.52
CA ALA A 12 -1.09 26.26 36.81
C ALA A 12 -0.80 24.89 36.15
N LEU A 13 -0.18 24.86 34.97
CA LEU A 13 0.21 23.64 34.29
C LEU A 13 1.41 22.98 34.95
N GLU A 14 2.44 23.75 35.29
CA GLU A 14 3.63 23.26 36.01
C GLU A 14 3.23 22.66 37.37
N GLU A 15 2.34 23.33 38.09
CA GLU A 15 1.84 22.85 39.39
C GLU A 15 1.01 21.56 39.25
N ALA A 16 0.12 21.48 38.25
CA ALA A 16 -0.67 20.27 38.00
C ALA A 16 0.21 19.07 37.60
N LEU A 17 1.25 19.30 36.79
CA LEU A 17 2.18 18.24 36.39
C LEU A 17 3.05 17.78 37.57
N TRP A 18 3.51 18.70 38.41
CA TRP A 18 4.22 18.36 39.63
C TRP A 18 3.35 17.50 40.57
N GLN A 19 2.07 17.85 40.77
CA GLN A 19 1.14 17.03 41.56
C GLN A 19 0.91 15.63 40.96
N VAL A 20 0.89 15.50 39.63
CA VAL A 20 0.82 14.20 38.94
C VAL A 20 2.06 13.35 39.24
N GLU A 21 3.25 13.94 39.26
CA GLU A 21 4.48 13.23 39.61
C GLU A 21 4.48 12.74 41.07
N GLU A 22 4.02 13.56 42.00
CA GLU A 22 3.89 13.14 43.40
C GLU A 22 2.80 12.08 43.58
N ALA A 23 1.66 12.19 42.87
CA ALA A 23 0.62 11.16 42.88
C ALA A 23 1.12 9.81 42.35
N LYS A 24 1.95 9.82 41.28
CA LYS A 24 2.61 8.60 40.79
C LYS A 24 3.51 7.95 41.83
N ARG A 25 4.27 8.74 42.61
CA ARG A 25 5.14 8.21 43.67
C ARG A 25 4.35 7.51 44.77
N LEU A 26 3.12 7.95 45.01
CA LEU A 26 2.18 7.35 45.96
C LEU A 26 1.29 6.26 45.32
N SER A 27 1.59 5.84 44.09
CA SER A 27 0.80 4.85 43.32
C SER A 27 -0.69 5.23 43.15
N LEU A 28 -1.00 6.53 43.16
CA LEU A 28 -2.36 7.03 42.96
C LEU A 28 -2.72 7.08 41.47
N SER A 29 -4.01 6.85 41.17
CA SER A 29 -4.52 6.94 39.80
C SER A 29 -4.50 8.38 39.28
N ILE A 30 -3.77 8.63 38.20
CA ILE A 30 -3.64 9.96 37.59
C ILE A 30 -4.55 10.16 36.36
N THR A 31 -5.29 9.12 35.96
CA THR A 31 -6.00 9.07 34.67
C THR A 31 -7.00 10.23 34.51
N ARG A 32 -7.78 10.51 35.56
CA ARG A 32 -8.78 11.58 35.54
C ARG A 32 -8.14 12.96 35.43
N SER A 33 -7.07 13.19 36.19
CA SER A 33 -6.34 14.46 36.25
C SER A 33 -5.58 14.73 34.95
N MET A 34 -4.94 13.70 34.37
CA MET A 34 -4.30 13.80 33.06
C MET A 34 -5.29 14.09 31.93
N ASN A 35 -6.51 13.55 31.99
CA ASN A 35 -7.56 13.91 31.04
C ASN A 35 -7.92 15.40 31.10
N PHE A 36 -8.03 15.98 32.30
CA PHE A 36 -8.26 17.41 32.44
C PHE A 36 -7.08 18.27 31.95
N ILE A 37 -5.84 17.85 32.22
CA ILE A 37 -4.63 18.53 31.70
C ILE A 37 -4.59 18.50 30.17
N ASN A 38 -4.93 17.37 29.55
CA ASN A 38 -4.98 17.24 28.10
C ASN A 38 -6.08 18.11 27.48
N LEU A 39 -7.28 18.13 28.07
CA LEU A 39 -8.37 19.01 27.66
C LEU A 39 -7.99 20.49 27.83
N SER A 40 -7.20 20.83 28.84
CA SER A 40 -6.69 22.20 29.02
C SER A 40 -5.78 22.63 27.87
N ARG A 41 -4.84 21.75 27.45
CA ARG A 41 -3.96 22.00 26.30
C ARG A 41 -4.76 22.16 24.99
N GLU A 42 -5.81 21.37 24.81
CA GLU A 42 -6.74 21.53 23.70
C GLU A 42 -7.44 22.91 23.74
N ALA A 43 -7.99 23.31 24.89
CA ALA A 43 -8.65 24.60 25.08
C ALA A 43 -7.70 25.79 24.83
N GLN A 44 -6.44 25.68 25.23
CA GLN A 44 -5.39 26.65 24.93
C GLN A 44 -5.13 26.75 23.43
N GLY A 45 -5.06 25.62 22.71
CA GLY A 45 -4.89 25.57 21.25
C GLY A 45 -6.01 26.25 20.47
N TYR A 46 -7.22 26.36 21.05
CA TYR A 46 -8.36 27.11 20.50
C TYR A 46 -8.44 28.57 20.98
N GLY A 47 -7.43 29.06 21.71
CA GLY A 47 -7.42 30.41 22.26
C GLY A 47 -8.37 30.63 23.45
N ASN A 48 -8.97 29.56 23.99
CA ASN A 48 -9.91 29.64 25.12
C ASN A 48 -9.18 29.47 26.46
N LYS A 49 -8.40 30.50 26.83
CA LYS A 49 -7.55 30.50 28.03
C LYS A 49 -8.34 30.29 29.33
N ARG A 50 -9.54 30.89 29.45
CA ARG A 50 -10.39 30.75 30.63
C ARG A 50 -10.83 29.30 30.88
N LEU A 51 -11.16 28.57 29.80
CA LEU A 51 -11.48 27.15 29.88
C LEU A 51 -10.24 26.32 30.21
N ALA A 52 -9.09 26.65 29.63
CA ALA A 52 -7.83 25.97 29.89
C ALA A 52 -7.43 26.06 31.39
N ILE A 53 -7.52 27.25 31.99
CA ILE A 53 -7.27 27.44 33.43
C ILE A 53 -8.31 26.68 34.27
N GLY A 54 -9.59 26.75 33.91
CA GLY A 54 -10.65 26.03 34.61
C GLY A 54 -10.47 24.51 34.60
N LEU A 55 -9.91 23.95 33.53
CA LEU A 55 -9.59 22.53 33.42
C LEU A 55 -8.35 22.15 34.25
N LEU A 56 -7.32 22.99 34.30
CA LEU A 56 -6.17 22.76 35.19
C LEU A 56 -6.60 22.81 36.67
N ASN A 57 -7.50 23.71 37.03
CA ASN A 57 -8.06 23.76 38.39
C ASN A 57 -8.79 22.46 38.75
N LYS A 58 -9.57 21.90 37.83
CA LYS A 58 -10.24 20.60 38.03
C LYS A 58 -9.25 19.44 38.14
N ALA A 59 -8.15 19.48 37.40
CA ALA A 59 -7.08 18.49 37.52
C ALA A 59 -6.46 18.54 38.94
N ARG A 60 -6.11 19.74 39.40
CA ARG A 60 -5.54 19.97 40.75
C ARG A 60 -6.51 19.58 41.86
N GLU A 61 -7.79 19.90 41.71
CA GLU A 61 -8.83 19.51 42.66
C GLU A 61 -9.01 17.99 42.75
N SER A 62 -8.97 17.28 41.61
CA SER A 62 -9.03 15.82 41.61
C SER A 62 -7.83 15.23 42.36
N LEU A 63 -6.61 15.64 42.00
CA LEU A 63 -5.38 15.14 42.65
C LEU A 63 -5.37 15.44 44.14
N PHE A 64 -5.81 16.63 44.55
CA PHE A 64 -5.90 16.99 45.96
C PHE A 64 -6.89 16.12 46.72
N ASN A 65 -8.08 15.87 46.15
CA ASN A 65 -9.07 15.02 46.79
C ASN A 65 -8.62 13.55 46.89
N ASP A 66 -7.96 13.05 45.85
CA ASP A 66 -7.38 11.70 45.83
C ASP A 66 -6.28 11.57 46.90
N LEU A 67 -5.44 12.61 47.08
CA LEU A 67 -4.44 12.65 48.15
C LEU A 67 -5.07 12.71 49.55
N VAL A 68 -6.14 13.50 49.74
CA VAL A 68 -6.87 13.53 51.02
C VAL A 68 -7.41 12.15 51.37
N GLN A 69 -8.01 11.46 50.39
CA GLN A 69 -8.54 10.12 50.59
C GLN A 69 -7.42 9.14 50.96
N TYR A 70 -6.30 9.20 50.25
CA TYR A 70 -5.10 8.42 50.53
C TYR A 70 -4.54 8.66 51.93
N SER A 71 -4.49 9.92 52.39
CA SER A 71 -4.05 10.25 53.75
C SER A 71 -4.99 9.69 54.82
N ILE A 72 -6.30 9.70 54.58
CA ILE A 72 -7.29 9.09 55.48
C ILE A 72 -7.11 7.57 55.52
N GLU A 73 -6.95 6.93 54.37
CA GLU A 73 -6.84 5.46 54.27
C GLU A 73 -5.54 4.92 54.87
N ASN A 74 -4.40 5.57 54.61
CA ASN A 74 -3.09 5.10 55.10
C ASN A 74 -2.76 5.51 56.54
N SER A 75 -3.53 6.42 57.13
CA SER A 75 -3.44 6.73 58.57
C SER A 75 -4.24 5.76 59.45
N GLY A 76 -5.05 4.88 58.85
CA GLY A 76 -5.93 3.94 59.55
C GLY A 76 -5.22 2.81 60.31
N GLY A 77 -3.88 2.72 60.22
CA GLY A 77 -3.08 1.65 60.83
C GLY A 77 -2.50 1.96 62.22
N ASN A 78 -2.48 3.22 62.70
CA ASN A 78 -1.86 3.58 63.97
C ASN A 78 -2.84 4.27 64.94
N THR A 79 -3.09 3.58 66.04
CA THR A 79 -4.09 3.84 67.08
C THR A 79 -3.64 4.87 68.11
N ASP A 80 -3.91 6.16 67.90
CA ASP A 80 -4.14 7.13 68.99
C ASP A 80 -5.07 8.27 68.52
N ALA A 81 -6.06 8.63 69.35
CA ALA A 81 -7.08 9.65 69.02
C ALA A 81 -6.44 11.03 68.76
N ILE A 82 -5.28 11.28 69.37
CA ILE A 82 -4.50 12.50 69.18
C ILE A 82 -3.95 12.61 67.75
N SER A 83 -3.49 11.50 67.16
CA SER A 83 -2.97 11.47 65.79
C SER A 83 -4.08 11.64 64.77
N GLN A 84 -5.25 11.04 65.00
CA GLN A 84 -6.44 11.26 64.18
C GLN A 84 -6.91 12.72 64.25
N MET A 85 -6.99 13.33 65.44
CA MET A 85 -7.34 14.75 65.58
C MET A 85 -6.33 15.68 64.88
N LYS A 86 -5.03 15.32 64.90
CA LYS A 86 -4.00 16.06 64.15
C LYS A 86 -4.20 15.94 62.65
N LEU A 87 -4.43 14.73 62.13
CA LEU A 87 -4.69 14.51 60.70
C LEU A 87 -5.95 15.25 60.24
N GLU A 88 -7.05 15.15 60.99
CA GLU A 88 -8.31 15.85 60.66
C GLU A 88 -8.10 17.37 60.63
N ARG A 89 -7.34 17.90 61.59
CA ARG A 89 -6.97 19.32 61.62
C ARG A 89 -6.11 19.70 60.41
N THR A 90 -5.11 18.89 60.06
CA THR A 90 -4.24 19.15 58.91
C THR A 90 -4.99 19.07 57.58
N ILE A 91 -5.92 18.10 57.42
CA ILE A 91 -6.80 18.02 56.24
C ILE A 91 -7.70 19.24 56.17
N LYS A 92 -8.26 19.68 57.30
CA LYS A 92 -9.09 20.89 57.36
C LYS A 92 -8.30 22.14 56.98
N ASP A 93 -7.10 22.30 57.53
CA ASP A 93 -6.21 23.43 57.24
C ASP A 93 -5.77 23.41 55.76
N ALA A 94 -5.42 22.24 55.22
CA ALA A 94 -5.10 22.07 53.80
C ALA A 94 -6.29 22.42 52.90
N ARG A 95 -7.52 22.00 53.24
CA ARG A 95 -8.74 22.37 52.50
C ARG A 95 -8.99 23.87 52.54
N GLU A 96 -8.82 24.51 53.69
CA GLU A 96 -8.98 25.97 53.80
C GLU A 96 -7.94 26.74 52.96
N ILE A 97 -6.70 26.25 52.90
CA ILE A 97 -5.62 26.83 52.08
C ILE A 97 -5.89 26.60 50.58
N PHE A 98 -6.40 25.42 50.23
CA PHE A 98 -6.80 25.09 48.86
C PHE A 98 -7.93 26.03 48.39
N MET A 99 -8.95 26.24 49.22
CA MET A 99 -10.07 27.16 48.92
C MET A 99 -9.65 28.63 48.83
N LYS A 100 -8.55 29.02 49.49
CA LYS A 100 -7.94 30.36 49.36
C LYS A 100 -7.06 30.52 48.10
N GLY A 101 -7.02 29.50 47.23
CA GLY A 101 -6.34 29.54 45.94
C GLY A 101 -4.86 29.13 45.98
N SER A 102 -4.35 28.63 47.11
CA SER A 102 -2.96 28.18 47.26
C SER A 102 -2.85 26.64 47.16
N ALA A 103 -3.18 26.09 45.99
CA ALA A 103 -3.28 24.64 45.79
C ALA A 103 -1.97 23.88 46.05
N LYS A 104 -0.82 24.41 45.62
CA LYS A 104 0.51 23.83 45.90
C LYS A 104 0.79 23.70 47.39
N LYS A 105 0.60 24.78 48.16
CA LYS A 105 0.82 24.79 49.61
C LYS A 105 -0.12 23.81 50.32
N ALA A 106 -1.38 23.75 49.90
CA ALA A 106 -2.33 22.79 50.44
C ALA A 106 -1.90 21.33 50.18
N TYR A 107 -1.38 21.06 48.98
CA TYR A 107 -0.88 19.74 48.59
C TYR A 107 0.40 19.35 49.35
N GLU A 108 1.33 20.29 49.52
CA GLU A 108 2.57 20.09 50.30
C GLU A 108 2.29 19.79 51.79
N ILE A 109 1.29 20.45 52.38
CA ILE A 109 0.86 20.20 53.77
C ILE A 109 0.31 18.77 53.95
N LEU A 110 -0.40 18.23 52.95
CA LEU A 110 -0.87 16.85 53.01
C LEU A 110 0.28 15.86 52.79
N LEU A 111 1.19 16.16 51.87
CA LEU A 111 2.39 15.34 51.63
C LEU A 111 3.31 15.27 52.85
N SER A 112 3.40 16.32 53.68
CA SER A 112 4.22 16.26 54.90
C SER A 112 3.67 15.26 55.91
N VAL A 113 2.36 15.11 56.01
CA VAL A 113 1.73 14.11 56.89
C VAL A 113 1.96 12.69 56.37
N VAL A 114 1.84 12.50 55.05
CA VAL A 114 2.14 11.21 54.40
C VAL A 114 3.62 10.81 54.57
N LYS A 115 4.52 11.78 54.74
CA LYS A 115 5.96 11.54 54.93
C LYS A 115 6.38 11.43 56.41
N GLU A 116 5.61 11.96 57.36
CA GLU A 116 5.92 11.89 58.80
C GLU A 116 5.52 10.53 59.43
N ASP A 117 4.49 9.86 58.91
CA ASP A 117 4.04 8.55 59.40
C ASP A 117 4.69 7.35 58.69
N GLY A 118 5.63 7.61 57.77
CA GLY A 118 6.30 6.58 56.95
C GLY A 118 7.82 6.67 57.05
N GLU A 119 8.41 6.06 58.09
CA GLU A 119 9.69 5.38 57.86
C GLU A 119 9.44 4.37 56.73
N CYS A 120 10.09 4.57 55.58
CA CYS A 120 10.15 3.57 54.53
C CYS A 120 10.75 2.28 55.11
N GLY A 121 9.90 1.36 55.57
CA GLY A 121 10.24 -0.04 55.73
C GLY A 121 10.63 -0.63 54.37
N PRO A 122 11.53 -1.62 54.34
CA PRO A 122 12.09 -2.13 53.11
C PRO A 122 10.97 -2.64 52.19
N VAL A 123 11.05 -2.22 50.94
CA VAL A 123 10.25 -2.72 49.82
C VAL A 123 10.27 -4.24 49.87
N SER A 124 9.12 -4.85 50.17
CA SER A 124 8.94 -6.28 49.97
C SER A 124 8.97 -6.54 48.46
N GLU A 125 10.08 -7.11 48.01
CA GLU A 125 10.22 -7.70 46.67
C GLU A 125 9.33 -8.95 46.58
N GLU A 126 8.03 -8.75 46.38
CA GLU A 126 7.21 -9.72 45.64
C GLU A 126 6.77 -9.00 44.35
N PRO A 127 7.27 -9.40 43.18
CA PRO A 127 6.85 -8.80 41.93
C PRO A 127 5.43 -9.25 41.64
N CYS A 128 4.46 -8.37 41.89
CA CYS A 128 3.14 -8.48 41.29
C CYS A 128 3.32 -8.32 39.77
N ASP A 129 2.75 -9.24 38.98
CA ASP A 129 2.78 -9.28 37.51
C ASP A 129 2.04 -8.09 36.82
N ASP A 130 2.12 -6.86 37.36
CA ASP A 130 1.44 -5.65 36.86
C ASP A 130 2.31 -4.78 35.93
N ASP A 131 3.62 -5.02 35.87
CA ASP A 131 4.53 -4.25 35.00
C ASP A 131 4.22 -4.41 33.50
N GLY A 132 3.57 -5.50 33.10
CA GLY A 132 3.17 -5.79 31.73
C GLY A 132 1.94 -4.99 31.29
N GLU A 133 0.89 -4.94 32.12
CA GLU A 133 -0.33 -4.18 31.83
C GLU A 133 -0.08 -2.67 31.87
N VAL A 134 0.73 -2.19 32.81
CA VAL A 134 1.10 -0.77 32.88
C VAL A 134 1.88 -0.32 31.64
N LYS A 135 2.78 -1.18 31.12
CA LYS A 135 3.49 -0.93 29.85
C LYS A 135 2.54 -0.93 28.67
N LEU A 136 1.68 -1.94 28.52
CA LEU A 136 0.73 -2.04 27.42
C LEU A 136 -0.29 -0.89 27.42
N TYR A 137 -0.75 -0.46 28.59
CA TYR A 137 -1.60 0.72 28.74
C TYR A 137 -0.88 2.00 28.28
N SER A 138 0.38 2.19 28.69
CA SER A 138 1.18 3.34 28.28
C SER A 138 1.44 3.37 26.77
N GLU A 139 1.75 2.21 26.16
CA GLU A 139 1.98 2.07 24.73
C GLU A 139 0.70 2.29 23.90
N ALA A 140 -0.44 1.79 24.39
CA ALA A 140 -1.75 2.00 23.78
C ALA A 140 -2.15 3.48 23.80
N LEU A 141 -1.90 4.18 24.92
CA LEU A 141 -2.13 5.63 25.05
C LEU A 141 -1.25 6.44 24.10
N ASP A 142 0.05 6.17 24.06
CA ASP A 142 1.00 6.84 23.19
C ASP A 142 0.65 6.64 21.70
N SER A 143 0.25 5.42 21.33
CA SER A 143 -0.15 5.08 19.97
C SER A 143 -1.45 5.80 19.57
N LEU A 144 -2.46 5.83 20.45
CA LEU A 144 -3.69 6.60 20.26
C LEU A 144 -3.40 8.10 20.08
N GLN A 145 -2.47 8.65 20.86
CA GLN A 145 -2.09 10.06 20.79
C GLN A 145 -1.39 10.40 19.47
N LYS A 146 -0.45 9.56 19.01
CA LYS A 146 0.23 9.72 17.72
C LYS A 146 -0.76 9.70 16.54
N VAL A 147 -1.67 8.73 16.56
CA VAL A 147 -2.71 8.57 15.54
C VAL A 147 -3.66 9.76 15.52
N TRP A 148 -4.08 10.24 16.70
CA TRP A 148 -4.97 11.38 16.83
C TRP A 148 -4.33 12.69 16.32
N LEU A 149 -3.04 12.91 16.62
CA LEU A 149 -2.29 14.07 16.10
C LEU A 149 -2.19 14.03 14.57
N LYS A 150 -1.87 12.88 13.99
CA LYS A 150 -1.87 12.69 12.53
C LYS A 150 -3.24 12.94 11.93
N MET A 151 -4.30 12.41 12.54
CA MET A 151 -5.69 12.62 12.11
C MET A 151 -6.05 14.12 12.11
N LYS A 152 -5.64 14.87 13.14
CA LYS A 152 -5.90 16.32 13.24
C LYS A 152 -5.11 17.15 12.22
N GLN A 153 -3.88 16.77 11.92
CA GLN A 153 -3.08 17.42 10.89
C GLN A 153 -3.69 17.24 9.50
N GLU A 154 -4.22 16.05 9.21
CA GLU A 154 -4.84 15.72 7.93
C GLU A 154 -6.28 16.27 7.80
N GLU A 155 -7.03 16.39 8.90
CA GLU A 155 -8.32 17.11 8.94
C GLU A 155 -8.15 18.60 8.60
N LYS A 156 -7.10 19.25 9.10
CA LYS A 156 -6.74 20.65 8.73
C LYS A 156 -6.40 20.80 7.25
N ARG A 157 -6.01 19.72 6.57
CA ARG A 157 -5.75 19.66 5.13
C ARG A 157 -7.02 19.39 4.31
N GLY A 158 -8.19 19.34 4.95
CA GLY A 158 -9.50 19.21 4.30
C GLY A 158 -9.88 17.77 3.92
N LYS A 159 -9.25 16.77 4.53
CA LYS A 159 -9.49 15.35 4.24
C LYS A 159 -10.69 14.79 5.01
N ASP A 160 -11.42 13.85 4.41
CA ASP A 160 -12.52 13.15 5.09
C ASP A 160 -11.96 12.14 6.10
N MET A 161 -12.24 12.40 7.38
CA MET A 161 -11.74 11.60 8.50
C MET A 161 -12.82 10.73 9.13
N SER A 162 -14.00 10.59 8.52
CA SER A 162 -15.16 9.90 9.12
C SER A 162 -14.85 8.45 9.54
N LYS A 163 -14.10 7.72 8.71
CA LYS A 163 -13.68 6.34 8.98
C LYS A 163 -12.61 6.26 10.09
N ALA A 164 -11.58 7.12 10.01
CA ALA A 164 -10.54 7.21 11.04
C ALA A 164 -11.11 7.63 12.40
N GLN A 165 -12.04 8.59 12.43
CA GLN A 165 -12.73 9.03 13.64
C GLN A 165 -13.57 7.92 14.28
N LYS A 166 -14.23 7.08 13.48
CA LYS A 166 -14.99 5.93 13.98
C LYS A 166 -14.07 4.91 14.65
N LEU A 167 -12.96 4.55 13.99
CA LEU A 167 -11.96 3.62 14.52
C LEU A 167 -11.28 4.15 15.79
N VAL A 168 -10.99 5.45 15.86
CA VAL A 168 -10.47 6.09 17.09
C VAL A 168 -11.48 6.04 18.23
N ARG A 169 -12.78 6.20 17.96
CA ARG A 169 -13.83 6.06 19.00
C ARG A 169 -13.90 4.62 19.52
N GLU A 170 -13.80 3.63 18.63
CA GLU A 170 -13.77 2.21 19.00
C GLU A 170 -12.51 1.87 19.82
N ALA A 171 -11.34 2.38 19.41
CA ALA A 171 -10.09 2.23 20.16
C ALA A 171 -10.16 2.89 21.56
N LYS A 172 -10.76 4.09 21.68
CA LYS A 172 -10.97 4.73 22.99
C LYS A 172 -11.91 3.93 23.90
N ALA A 173 -12.95 3.32 23.34
CA ALA A 173 -13.86 2.47 24.09
C ALA A 173 -13.17 1.18 24.58
N LEU A 174 -12.29 0.60 23.77
CA LEU A 174 -11.50 -0.59 24.15
C LEU A 174 -10.42 -0.26 25.18
N LEU A 175 -9.81 0.92 25.12
CA LEU A 175 -8.88 1.42 26.14
C LEU A 175 -9.58 1.49 27.51
N SER A 176 -10.82 1.99 27.57
CA SER A 176 -11.58 2.04 28.82
C SER A 176 -12.00 0.67 29.38
N ARG A 177 -11.85 -0.39 28.59
CA ARG A 177 -12.19 -1.78 28.94
C ARG A 177 -10.95 -2.63 29.23
N GLY A 178 -9.75 -2.07 29.20
CA GLY A 178 -8.50 -2.79 29.45
C GLY A 178 -7.99 -3.62 28.27
N ASN A 179 -8.58 -3.52 27.08
CA ASN A 179 -8.21 -4.36 25.93
C ASN A 179 -7.07 -3.74 25.10
N TYR A 180 -5.88 -3.60 25.68
CA TYR A 180 -4.78 -2.80 25.13
C TYR A 180 -4.23 -3.31 23.78
N ASP A 181 -4.14 -4.62 23.56
CA ASP A 181 -3.69 -5.20 22.29
C ASP A 181 -4.60 -4.85 21.10
N GLN A 182 -5.91 -4.86 21.35
CA GLN A 182 -6.89 -4.46 20.34
C GLN A 182 -6.84 -2.97 20.06
N VAL A 183 -6.50 -2.15 21.06
CA VAL A 183 -6.24 -0.71 20.87
C VAL A 183 -5.04 -0.49 19.95
N LEU A 184 -3.94 -1.22 20.17
CA LEU A 184 -2.75 -1.14 19.33
C LEU A 184 -3.03 -1.58 17.89
N ALA A 185 -3.78 -2.67 17.69
CA ALA A 185 -4.21 -3.11 16.37
C ALA A 185 -5.06 -2.06 15.65
N LEU A 186 -6.05 -1.48 16.34
CA LEU A 186 -6.87 -0.41 15.78
C LEU A 186 -6.08 0.87 15.50
N CYS A 187 -5.06 1.20 16.29
CA CYS A 187 -4.19 2.34 16.01
C CYS A 187 -3.38 2.17 14.72
N LYS A 188 -3.01 0.93 14.39
CA LYS A 188 -2.41 0.59 13.10
C LYS A 188 -3.42 0.75 11.96
N ASP A 189 -4.62 0.21 12.12
CA ASP A 189 -5.69 0.34 11.12
C ASP A 189 -6.09 1.81 10.88
N VAL A 190 -6.07 2.64 11.92
CA VAL A 190 -6.30 4.09 11.79
C VAL A 190 -5.12 4.74 11.07
N SER A 191 -3.87 4.35 11.35
CA SER A 191 -2.69 4.88 10.64
C SER A 191 -2.75 4.57 9.15
N ASP A 192 -3.19 3.37 8.78
CA ASP A 192 -3.38 2.95 7.39
C ASP A 192 -4.59 3.68 6.77
N ALA A 193 -5.66 3.91 7.54
CA ALA A 193 -6.77 4.76 7.10
C ALA A 193 -6.38 6.25 6.96
N ILE A 194 -5.30 6.69 7.63
CA ILE A 194 -4.71 8.04 7.53
C ILE A 194 -3.72 8.14 6.35
N LEU A 195 -3.41 7.05 5.61
CA LEU A 195 -2.67 7.14 4.35
C LEU A 195 -3.17 8.33 3.54
N SER A 196 -2.25 9.22 3.19
CA SER A 196 -2.59 10.48 2.54
C SER A 196 -3.42 10.15 1.28
N PRO A 197 -4.54 10.83 1.00
CA PRO A 197 -5.14 10.83 -0.33
C PRO A 197 -4.11 11.00 -1.46
N GLN A 198 -2.97 11.68 -1.24
CA GLN A 198 -1.89 11.70 -2.23
C GLN A 198 -1.17 10.36 -2.42
N ASP A 199 -0.98 9.57 -1.36
CA ASP A 199 -0.38 8.23 -1.43
C ASP A 199 -1.37 7.25 -2.07
N ARG A 200 -2.66 7.35 -1.72
CA ARG A 200 -3.73 6.59 -2.37
C ARG A 200 -3.87 6.94 -3.87
N LEU A 201 -3.82 8.22 -4.21
CA LEU A 201 -3.83 8.68 -5.60
C LEU A 201 -2.55 8.24 -6.33
N LYS A 202 -1.42 8.21 -5.65
CA LYS A 202 -0.16 7.73 -6.23
C LYS A 202 -0.25 6.24 -6.55
N GLU A 203 -0.72 5.42 -5.61
CA GLU A 203 -0.96 4.00 -5.80
C GLU A 203 -1.95 3.75 -6.96
N GLU A 204 -3.09 4.46 -6.97
CA GLU A 204 -4.07 4.39 -8.07
C GLU A 204 -3.46 4.73 -9.44
N VAL A 205 -2.63 5.78 -9.51
CA VAL A 205 -1.94 6.15 -10.75
C VAL A 205 -0.91 5.10 -11.15
N GLU A 206 -0.13 4.59 -10.21
CA GLU A 206 0.88 3.55 -10.48
C GLU A 206 0.21 2.27 -11.01
N GLU A 207 -0.88 1.81 -10.40
CA GLU A 207 -1.68 0.67 -10.87
C GLU A 207 -2.26 0.92 -12.27
N ALA A 208 -2.89 2.09 -12.49
CA ALA A 208 -3.46 2.45 -13.78
C ALA A 208 -2.39 2.53 -14.87
N MET A 209 -1.22 3.10 -14.54
CA MET A 209 -0.09 3.18 -15.46
C MET A 209 0.47 1.78 -15.79
N GLU A 210 0.54 0.88 -14.82
CA GLU A 210 0.98 -0.48 -15.07
C GLU A 210 -0.02 -1.23 -15.96
N GLU A 211 -1.32 -1.10 -15.69
CA GLU A 211 -2.40 -1.69 -16.49
C GLU A 211 -2.35 -1.23 -17.95
N ILE A 212 -2.24 0.08 -18.18
CA ILE A 212 -2.15 0.66 -19.52
C ILE A 212 -0.87 0.19 -20.21
N THR A 213 0.27 0.19 -19.53
CA THR A 213 1.56 -0.25 -20.10
C THR A 213 1.51 -1.72 -20.51
N ARG A 214 0.97 -2.59 -19.65
CA ARG A 214 0.78 -4.01 -19.93
C ARG A 214 -0.15 -4.21 -21.13
N THR A 215 -1.22 -3.41 -21.21
CA THR A 215 -2.15 -3.47 -22.34
C THR A 215 -1.52 -3.02 -23.64
N MET A 216 -0.78 -1.92 -23.64
CA MET A 216 -0.05 -1.42 -24.81
C MET A 216 0.98 -2.44 -25.33
N ARG A 217 1.71 -3.12 -24.45
CA ARG A 217 2.62 -4.21 -24.85
C ARG A 217 1.90 -5.37 -25.52
N GLY A 218 0.73 -5.77 -25.00
CA GLY A 218 -0.06 -6.84 -25.60
C GLY A 218 -0.74 -6.47 -26.93
N LEU A 219 -1.09 -5.19 -27.11
CA LEU A 219 -1.69 -4.70 -28.35
C LEU A 219 -0.66 -4.55 -29.49
N PHE A 220 0.58 -4.18 -29.15
CA PHE A 220 1.62 -3.84 -30.13
C PHE A 220 2.93 -4.63 -29.93
N PRO A 221 2.92 -5.98 -29.94
CA PRO A 221 4.13 -6.78 -29.71
C PRO A 221 5.20 -6.56 -30.80
N GLU A 222 4.79 -6.36 -32.05
CA GLU A 222 5.68 -6.09 -33.19
C GLU A 222 5.55 -4.63 -33.69
N GLY A 223 4.87 -3.77 -32.92
CA GLY A 223 4.57 -2.38 -33.28
C GLY A 223 3.17 -2.15 -33.88
N PRO A 224 2.82 -0.88 -34.18
CA PRO A 224 1.52 -0.52 -34.75
C PRO A 224 1.41 -0.90 -36.23
N ARG A 225 0.28 -1.49 -36.64
CA ARG A 225 0.01 -1.99 -37.99
C ARG A 225 -0.54 -0.93 -38.95
N SER A 226 -1.06 0.19 -38.42
CA SER A 226 -1.59 1.28 -39.23
C SER A 226 -1.10 2.66 -38.76
N PRO A 227 -1.13 3.69 -39.64
CA PRO A 227 -0.85 5.07 -39.25
C PRO A 227 -1.78 5.55 -38.12
N LYS A 228 -3.03 5.10 -38.12
CA LYS A 228 -4.03 5.42 -37.08
C LYS A 228 -3.64 4.82 -35.73
N GLU A 229 -3.25 3.55 -35.69
CA GLU A 229 -2.74 2.90 -34.47
C GLU A 229 -1.45 3.57 -33.98
N ARG A 230 -0.54 3.95 -34.89
CA ARG A 230 0.70 4.66 -34.55
C ARG A 230 0.41 6.01 -33.89
N PHE A 231 -0.59 6.73 -34.39
CA PHE A 231 -1.04 7.99 -33.81
C PHE A 231 -1.58 7.80 -32.39
N PHE A 232 -2.51 6.85 -32.19
CA PHE A 232 -3.05 6.54 -30.85
C PHE A 232 -1.98 6.09 -29.87
N LYS A 233 -1.09 5.18 -30.31
CA LYS A 233 0.03 4.69 -29.49
C LYS A 233 0.89 5.85 -28.98
N LYS A 234 1.27 6.76 -29.88
CA LYS A 234 2.08 7.93 -29.53
C LYS A 234 1.39 8.83 -28.51
N GLN A 235 0.08 9.09 -28.67
CA GLN A 235 -0.68 9.90 -27.72
C GLN A 235 -0.77 9.26 -26.33
N ILE A 236 -0.99 7.94 -26.26
CA ILE A 236 -1.03 7.20 -25.00
C ILE A 236 0.34 7.25 -24.32
N GLU A 237 1.42 6.98 -25.06
CA GLU A 237 2.79 7.02 -24.53
C GLU A 237 3.17 8.42 -24.00
N GLU A 238 2.77 9.48 -24.69
CA GLU A 238 3.02 10.85 -24.26
C GLU A 238 2.28 11.18 -22.95
N LEU A 239 1.00 10.82 -22.83
CA LEU A 239 0.22 11.03 -21.60
C LEU A 239 0.75 10.20 -20.43
N MET A 240 1.21 8.99 -20.69
CA MET A 240 1.83 8.13 -19.69
C MET A 240 3.16 8.71 -19.19
N ALA A 241 3.98 9.26 -20.08
CA ALA A 241 5.20 9.97 -19.71
C ALA A 241 4.91 11.25 -18.89
N GLN A 242 3.88 12.00 -19.28
CA GLN A 242 3.40 13.16 -18.51
C GLN A 242 2.92 12.75 -17.12
N SER A 243 2.11 11.68 -17.01
CA SER A 243 1.65 11.12 -15.74
C SER A 243 2.82 10.76 -14.81
N GLN A 244 3.84 10.09 -15.36
CA GLN A 244 5.04 9.74 -14.60
C GLN A 244 5.81 10.97 -14.11
N SER A 245 5.93 12.00 -14.96
CA SER A 245 6.57 13.27 -14.60
C SER A 245 5.81 14.01 -13.50
N HIS A 246 4.48 14.02 -13.57
CA HIS A 246 3.62 14.60 -12.54
C HIS A 246 3.74 13.86 -11.21
N LEU A 247 3.74 12.53 -11.20
CA LEU A 247 4.00 11.73 -9.99
C LEU A 247 5.34 12.07 -9.35
N ARG A 248 6.42 12.12 -10.15
CA ARG A 248 7.77 12.45 -9.66
C ARG A 248 7.86 13.86 -9.07
N SER A 249 7.03 14.79 -9.55
CA SER A 249 6.98 16.17 -9.06
C SER A 249 5.93 16.40 -7.96
N GLY A 250 5.35 15.33 -7.39
CA GLY A 250 4.35 15.43 -6.31
C GLY A 250 2.98 15.97 -6.75
N ARG A 251 2.75 16.05 -8.05
CA ARG A 251 1.53 16.55 -8.71
C ARG A 251 0.56 15.39 -8.97
N SER A 252 0.09 14.76 -7.90
CA SER A 252 -0.72 13.53 -8.00
C SER A 252 -2.05 13.73 -8.74
N VAL A 253 -2.68 14.91 -8.65
CA VAL A 253 -3.96 15.17 -9.34
C VAL A 253 -3.76 15.30 -10.85
N GLU A 254 -2.71 16.00 -11.30
CA GLU A 254 -2.38 16.06 -12.72
C GLU A 254 -1.96 14.69 -13.26
N ALA A 255 -1.29 13.87 -12.45
CA ALA A 255 -0.95 12.50 -12.83
C ALA A 255 -2.20 11.64 -13.07
N VAL A 256 -3.19 11.69 -12.16
CA VAL A 256 -4.50 11.02 -12.32
C VAL A 256 -5.20 11.49 -13.59
N ASN A 257 -5.20 12.80 -13.86
CA ASN A 257 -5.86 13.34 -15.06
C ASN A 257 -5.19 12.85 -16.34
N SER A 258 -3.85 12.77 -16.38
CA SER A 258 -3.11 12.27 -17.53
C SER A 258 -3.30 10.76 -17.73
N SER A 259 -3.28 9.96 -16.67
CA SER A 259 -3.53 8.51 -16.76
C SER A 259 -4.98 8.21 -17.19
N ARG A 260 -5.95 8.97 -16.70
CA ARG A 260 -7.36 8.87 -17.11
C ARG A 260 -7.53 9.21 -18.59
N LYS A 261 -6.94 10.30 -19.07
CA LYS A 261 -6.95 10.65 -20.51
C LYS A 261 -6.31 9.56 -21.36
N ALA A 262 -5.21 8.96 -20.89
CA ALA A 262 -4.57 7.84 -21.60
C ALA A 262 -5.53 6.64 -21.72
N ARG A 263 -6.29 6.34 -20.66
CA ARG A 263 -7.32 5.29 -20.66
C ARG A 263 -8.48 5.60 -21.61
N GLU A 264 -8.93 6.85 -21.66
CA GLU A 264 -9.97 7.29 -22.61
C GLU A 264 -9.51 7.15 -24.06
N ILE A 265 -8.26 7.52 -24.37
CA ILE A 265 -7.69 7.33 -25.71
C ILE A 265 -7.56 5.83 -26.05
N LEU A 266 -7.19 4.99 -25.07
CA LEU A 266 -7.17 3.54 -25.24
C LEU A 266 -8.55 2.96 -25.58
N GLN A 267 -9.61 3.43 -24.90
CA GLN A 267 -10.99 3.05 -25.22
C GLN A 267 -11.42 3.52 -26.61
N ARG A 268 -10.98 4.70 -27.04
CA ARG A 268 -11.22 5.17 -28.42
C ARG A 268 -10.51 4.32 -29.45
N LEU A 269 -9.24 3.97 -29.22
CA LEU A 269 -8.50 3.03 -30.07
C LEU A 269 -9.24 1.69 -30.18
N GLU A 270 -9.77 1.20 -29.06
CA GLU A 270 -10.56 -0.04 -29.01
C GLU A 270 -11.77 0.02 -29.96
N GLN A 271 -12.58 1.06 -29.86
CA GLN A 271 -13.80 1.19 -30.65
C GLN A 271 -13.55 1.58 -32.11
N GLU A 272 -12.61 2.48 -32.37
CA GLU A 272 -12.40 3.08 -33.68
C GLU A 272 -11.44 2.30 -34.59
N SER A 273 -10.69 1.35 -34.05
CA SER A 273 -9.69 0.57 -34.79
C SER A 273 -9.79 -0.91 -34.47
N ILE A 274 -9.56 -1.29 -33.21
CA ILE A 274 -9.40 -2.69 -32.83
C ILE A 274 -10.66 -3.51 -33.14
N LYS A 275 -11.84 -2.99 -32.78
CA LYS A 275 -13.13 -3.64 -33.05
C LYS A 275 -13.33 -3.99 -34.53
N GLY A 276 -12.95 -3.09 -35.44
CA GLY A 276 -13.11 -3.29 -36.88
C GLY A 276 -12.08 -4.25 -37.48
N ASP A 277 -10.88 -4.32 -36.90
CA ASP A 277 -9.80 -5.16 -37.43
C ASP A 277 -9.91 -6.64 -37.01
N ILE A 278 -10.51 -6.96 -35.85
CA ILE A 278 -10.55 -8.34 -35.33
C ILE A 278 -11.19 -9.34 -36.32
N PRO A 279 -12.34 -9.07 -36.97
CA PRO A 279 -12.92 -10.00 -37.93
C PRO A 279 -11.97 -10.35 -39.08
N ARG A 280 -11.23 -9.36 -39.60
CA ARG A 280 -10.22 -9.58 -40.62
C ARG A 280 -9.08 -10.48 -40.10
N MET A 281 -8.60 -10.24 -38.88
CA MET A 281 -7.59 -11.10 -38.26
C MET A 281 -8.08 -12.54 -38.08
N ILE A 282 -9.33 -12.75 -37.68
CA ILE A 282 -9.89 -14.10 -37.53
C ILE A 282 -9.84 -14.87 -38.86
N ILE A 283 -10.14 -14.20 -39.99
CA ILE A 283 -10.05 -14.81 -41.32
C ILE A 283 -8.60 -15.17 -41.67
N GLU A 284 -7.66 -14.24 -41.46
CA GLU A 284 -6.23 -14.48 -41.72
C GLU A 284 -5.68 -15.63 -40.86
N LEU A 285 -6.01 -15.66 -39.56
CA LEU A 285 -5.58 -16.70 -38.63
C LEU A 285 -6.22 -18.06 -38.92
N ARG A 286 -7.48 -18.09 -39.39
CA ARG A 286 -8.12 -19.32 -39.87
C ARG A 286 -7.37 -19.90 -41.08
N ALA A 287 -7.02 -19.06 -42.04
CA ALA A 287 -6.22 -19.49 -43.20
C ALA A 287 -4.84 -20.02 -42.77
N ASP A 288 -4.20 -19.38 -41.79
CA ASP A 288 -2.93 -19.84 -41.24
C ASP A 288 -3.04 -21.21 -40.57
N ILE A 289 -4.10 -21.42 -39.78
CA ILE A 289 -4.39 -22.70 -39.11
C ILE A 289 -4.66 -23.80 -40.14
N ASP A 290 -5.47 -23.50 -41.16
CA ASP A 290 -5.78 -24.47 -42.21
C ASP A 290 -4.50 -24.87 -42.97
N GLU A 291 -3.60 -23.92 -43.27
CA GLU A 291 -2.30 -24.23 -43.86
C GLU A 291 -1.47 -25.18 -42.99
N ILE A 292 -1.33 -24.89 -41.69
CA ILE A 292 -0.61 -25.75 -40.73
C ILE A 292 -1.23 -27.16 -40.71
N ARG A 293 -2.56 -27.25 -40.67
CA ARG A 293 -3.29 -28.52 -40.68
C ARG A 293 -3.03 -29.32 -41.96
N THR A 294 -3.09 -28.68 -43.13
CA THR A 294 -2.86 -29.36 -44.42
C THR A 294 -1.44 -29.91 -44.56
N ARG A 295 -0.47 -29.29 -43.89
CA ARG A 295 0.93 -29.77 -43.83
C ARG A 295 1.17 -30.80 -42.71
N GLY A 296 0.10 -31.28 -42.05
CA GLY A 296 0.18 -32.33 -41.03
C GLY A 296 0.58 -31.85 -39.64
N GLY A 297 0.54 -30.55 -39.35
CA GLY A 297 0.76 -30.02 -38.01
C GLY A 297 -0.44 -30.26 -37.07
N ASP A 298 -0.18 -30.46 -35.78
CA ASP A 298 -1.21 -30.40 -34.74
C ASP A 298 -1.61 -28.93 -34.52
N VAL A 299 -2.91 -28.65 -34.67
CA VAL A 299 -3.50 -27.30 -34.56
C VAL A 299 -4.41 -27.15 -33.33
N SER A 300 -4.39 -28.12 -32.41
CA SER A 300 -5.31 -28.15 -31.27
C SER A 300 -5.21 -26.89 -30.40
N TYR A 301 -4.00 -26.36 -30.20
CA TYR A 301 -3.78 -25.15 -29.41
C TYR A 301 -4.19 -23.88 -30.16
N GLU A 302 -3.89 -23.81 -31.44
CA GLU A 302 -4.24 -22.71 -32.32
C GLU A 302 -5.76 -22.57 -32.47
N GLU A 303 -6.47 -23.68 -32.66
CA GLU A 303 -7.94 -23.70 -32.70
C GLU A 303 -8.55 -23.28 -31.37
N TYR A 304 -7.96 -23.69 -30.25
CA TYR A 304 -8.39 -23.23 -28.92
C TYR A 304 -8.26 -21.71 -28.79
N LEU A 305 -7.12 -21.14 -29.17
CA LEU A 305 -6.92 -19.68 -29.15
C LEU A 305 -7.88 -18.98 -30.11
N LEU A 306 -8.14 -19.54 -31.29
CA LEU A 306 -9.08 -18.98 -32.26
C LEU A 306 -10.50 -18.89 -31.67
N ARG A 307 -10.97 -19.96 -31.02
CA ARG A 307 -12.27 -19.96 -30.32
C ARG A 307 -12.31 -18.91 -29.22
N GLN A 308 -11.23 -18.76 -28.44
CA GLN A 308 -11.16 -17.71 -27.41
C GLN A 308 -11.26 -16.29 -28.00
N ILE A 309 -10.64 -16.04 -29.16
CA ILE A 309 -10.75 -14.73 -29.85
C ILE A 309 -12.20 -14.47 -30.23
N GLU A 310 -12.89 -15.46 -30.81
CA GLU A 310 -14.29 -15.33 -31.21
C GLU A 310 -15.22 -15.10 -30.02
N GLU A 311 -15.08 -15.90 -28.96
CA GLU A 311 -15.86 -15.76 -27.73
C GLU A 311 -15.68 -14.38 -27.08
N THR A 312 -14.43 -13.93 -26.91
CA THR A 312 -14.14 -12.62 -26.31
C THR A 312 -14.61 -11.47 -27.18
N PHE A 313 -14.53 -11.60 -28.51
CA PHE A 313 -15.08 -10.63 -29.44
C PHE A 313 -16.61 -10.49 -29.30
N TRP A 314 -17.34 -11.60 -29.22
CA TRP A 314 -18.80 -11.58 -29.05
C TRP A 314 -19.25 -11.04 -27.69
N LYS A 315 -18.42 -11.19 -26.64
CA LYS A 315 -18.63 -10.55 -25.33
C LYS A 315 -18.36 -9.05 -25.33
N GLY A 316 -17.78 -8.49 -26.40
CA GLY A 316 -17.39 -7.09 -26.48
C GLY A 316 -16.04 -6.75 -25.86
N GLU A 317 -15.23 -7.77 -25.49
CA GLU A 317 -13.92 -7.62 -24.88
C GLU A 317 -12.82 -7.48 -25.95
N TYR A 318 -12.87 -6.41 -26.76
CA TYR A 318 -12.08 -6.29 -27.98
C TYR A 318 -10.57 -6.20 -27.74
N ILE A 319 -10.12 -5.49 -26.69
CA ILE A 319 -8.69 -5.48 -26.32
C ILE A 319 -8.19 -6.90 -26.01
N GLN A 320 -8.98 -7.71 -25.30
CA GLN A 320 -8.60 -9.07 -24.94
C GLN A 320 -8.57 -9.97 -26.17
N ALA A 321 -9.59 -9.89 -27.03
CA ALA A 321 -9.63 -10.59 -28.31
C ALA A 321 -8.39 -10.26 -29.18
N ARG A 322 -8.00 -8.97 -29.27
CA ARG A 322 -6.81 -8.54 -30.02
C ARG A 322 -5.51 -9.06 -29.41
N LYS A 323 -5.36 -9.08 -28.08
CA LYS A 323 -4.20 -9.66 -27.40
C LYS A 323 -4.07 -11.16 -27.71
N THR A 324 -5.16 -11.90 -27.64
CA THR A 324 -5.18 -13.33 -27.97
C THR A 324 -4.89 -13.56 -29.46
N ALA A 325 -5.40 -12.71 -30.35
CA ALA A 325 -5.13 -12.78 -31.79
C ALA A 325 -3.65 -12.52 -32.12
N ASN A 326 -3.03 -11.53 -31.48
CA ASN A 326 -1.59 -11.29 -31.60
C ASN A 326 -0.77 -12.49 -31.11
N LYS A 327 -1.17 -13.11 -29.99
CA LYS A 327 -0.52 -14.33 -29.47
C LYS A 327 -0.64 -15.49 -30.47
N LEU A 328 -1.84 -15.72 -31.01
CA LEU A 328 -2.07 -16.77 -32.01
C LEU A 328 -1.22 -16.54 -33.25
N LEU A 329 -1.11 -15.30 -33.75
CA LEU A 329 -0.25 -14.98 -34.88
C LEU A 329 1.22 -15.41 -34.65
N THR A 330 1.78 -15.13 -33.46
CA THR A 330 3.14 -15.54 -33.11
C THR A 330 3.27 -17.08 -33.02
N VAL A 331 2.26 -17.76 -32.47
CA VAL A 331 2.24 -19.23 -32.38
C VAL A 331 2.17 -19.86 -33.77
N SER A 332 1.24 -19.41 -34.61
CA SER A 332 1.07 -19.91 -35.98
C SER A 332 2.32 -19.67 -36.83
N LYS A 333 2.99 -18.52 -36.67
CA LYS A 333 4.27 -18.25 -37.36
C LYS A 333 5.34 -19.27 -37.00
N ARG A 334 5.52 -19.56 -35.70
CA ARG A 334 6.48 -20.58 -35.23
C ARG A 334 6.12 -21.98 -35.70
N ALA A 335 4.83 -22.33 -35.69
CA ALA A 335 4.36 -23.62 -36.18
C ALA A 335 4.68 -23.79 -37.67
N LYS A 336 4.43 -22.77 -38.50
CA LYS A 336 4.80 -22.76 -39.92
C LYS A 336 6.31 -22.87 -40.13
N GLU A 337 7.12 -22.12 -39.38
CA GLU A 337 8.58 -22.21 -39.42
C GLU A 337 9.07 -23.63 -39.08
N ASN A 338 8.54 -24.25 -38.02
CA ASN A 338 8.89 -25.62 -37.63
C ASN A 338 8.53 -26.64 -38.71
N ILE A 339 7.34 -26.52 -39.32
CA ILE A 339 6.93 -27.40 -40.42
C ILE A 339 7.87 -27.25 -41.61
N LEU A 340 8.23 -26.01 -41.97
CA LEU A 340 9.17 -25.73 -43.05
C LEU A 340 10.55 -26.35 -42.77
N VAL A 341 11.08 -26.18 -41.56
CA VAL A 341 12.36 -26.77 -41.15
C VAL A 341 12.34 -28.30 -41.27
N ASN A 342 11.25 -28.93 -40.84
CA ASN A 342 11.10 -30.38 -40.92
C ASN A 342 11.01 -30.87 -42.38
N ASP A 343 10.26 -30.17 -43.24
CA ASP A 343 10.17 -30.49 -44.67
C ASP A 343 11.52 -30.36 -45.36
N LEU A 344 12.22 -29.24 -45.16
CA LEU A 344 13.56 -29.01 -45.72
C LEU A 344 14.56 -30.05 -45.23
N SER A 345 14.50 -30.44 -43.95
CA SER A 345 15.37 -31.48 -43.38
C SER A 345 15.11 -32.86 -43.97
N SER A 346 13.83 -33.21 -44.19
CA SER A 346 13.45 -34.46 -44.86
C SER A 346 13.95 -34.47 -46.30
N ARG A 347 13.69 -33.39 -47.05
CA ARG A 347 14.15 -33.23 -48.45
C ARG A 347 15.67 -33.29 -48.56
N PHE A 348 16.39 -32.60 -47.66
CA PHE A 348 17.85 -32.64 -47.62
C PHE A 348 18.38 -34.05 -47.38
N THR A 349 17.75 -34.80 -46.46
CA THR A 349 18.14 -36.18 -46.13
C THR A 349 17.92 -37.11 -47.32
N ASP A 350 16.77 -36.99 -48.00
CA ASP A 350 16.45 -37.77 -49.19
C ASP A 350 17.38 -37.47 -50.36
N LEU A 351 17.66 -36.19 -50.63
CA LEU A 351 18.60 -35.79 -51.67
C LEU A 351 20.04 -36.22 -51.36
N SER A 352 20.45 -36.15 -50.09
CA SER A 352 21.76 -36.64 -49.65
C SER A 352 21.91 -38.16 -49.86
N ARG A 353 20.83 -38.92 -49.67
CA ARG A 353 20.79 -40.35 -49.98
C ARG A 353 20.89 -40.61 -51.49
N LYS A 354 20.08 -39.91 -52.30
CA LYS A 354 20.16 -40.00 -53.78
C LYS A 354 21.54 -39.63 -54.33
N LEU A 355 22.18 -38.60 -53.77
CA LEU A 355 23.54 -38.21 -54.15
C LEU A 355 24.53 -39.35 -53.95
N LYS A 356 24.43 -40.11 -52.85
CA LYS A 356 25.28 -41.29 -52.60
C LYS A 356 25.01 -42.42 -53.59
N GLU A 357 23.76 -42.62 -53.98
CA GLU A 357 23.37 -43.63 -54.97
C GLU A 357 23.86 -43.27 -56.38
N ASN A 358 23.92 -41.98 -56.72
CA ASN A 358 24.39 -41.46 -58.01
C ASN A 358 25.90 -41.13 -58.04
N THR A 359 26.71 -41.79 -57.22
CA THR A 359 28.16 -41.52 -57.17
C THR A 359 28.81 -41.82 -58.53
N GLY A 360 29.44 -40.81 -59.14
CA GLY A 360 30.11 -40.93 -60.45
C GLY A 360 29.24 -40.60 -61.66
N SER A 361 27.97 -40.19 -61.48
CA SER A 361 27.13 -39.69 -62.56
C SER A 361 27.53 -38.28 -63.01
N GLU A 362 27.16 -37.93 -64.23
CA GLU A 362 27.19 -36.53 -64.69
C GLU A 362 26.32 -35.68 -63.74
N GLY A 363 26.79 -34.48 -63.38
CA GLY A 363 26.08 -33.61 -62.42
C GLY A 363 26.34 -33.87 -60.93
N TYR A 364 26.99 -34.99 -60.53
CA TYR A 364 27.24 -35.32 -59.11
C TYR A 364 27.90 -34.19 -58.31
N LEU A 365 28.97 -33.59 -58.85
CA LEU A 365 29.70 -32.51 -58.16
C LEU A 365 28.83 -31.26 -57.96
N GLN A 366 28.00 -30.93 -58.95
CA GLN A 366 27.11 -29.77 -58.91
C GLN A 366 25.97 -29.97 -57.90
N ALA A 367 25.36 -31.16 -57.89
CA ALA A 367 24.35 -31.52 -56.89
C ALA A 367 24.92 -31.49 -55.46
N ARG A 368 26.16 -31.97 -55.27
CA ARG A 368 26.85 -31.89 -53.98
C ARG A 368 27.06 -30.45 -53.51
N GLU A 369 27.52 -29.57 -54.39
CA GLU A 369 27.72 -28.16 -54.05
C GLU A 369 26.40 -27.48 -53.64
N PHE A 370 25.30 -27.78 -54.35
CA PHE A 370 23.98 -27.26 -53.98
C PHE A 370 23.50 -27.76 -52.62
N LEU A 371 23.72 -29.05 -52.30
CA LEU A 371 23.38 -29.58 -50.97
C LEU A 371 24.24 -28.97 -49.86
N GLU A 372 25.55 -28.80 -50.06
CA GLU A 372 26.41 -28.14 -49.07
C GLU A 372 25.95 -26.68 -48.79
N LYS A 373 25.58 -25.94 -49.84
CA LYS A 373 25.00 -24.59 -49.69
C LYS A 373 23.65 -24.60 -48.99
N ALA A 374 22.75 -25.52 -49.34
CA ALA A 374 21.46 -25.66 -48.67
C ALA A 374 21.63 -25.94 -47.17
N LYS A 375 22.57 -26.82 -46.81
CA LYS A 375 22.87 -27.15 -45.42
C LYS A 375 23.31 -25.92 -44.61
N LEU A 376 24.26 -25.16 -45.13
CA LEU A 376 24.72 -23.92 -44.48
C LEU A 376 23.58 -22.93 -44.29
N LEU A 377 22.75 -22.73 -45.32
CA LEU A 377 21.59 -21.83 -45.25
C LEU A 377 20.54 -22.29 -44.24
N MET A 378 20.32 -23.60 -44.08
CA MET A 378 19.45 -24.14 -43.04
C MET A 378 20.01 -23.90 -41.64
N GLU A 379 21.33 -24.02 -41.45
CA GLU A 379 22.02 -23.72 -40.18
C GLU A 379 21.93 -22.22 -39.83
N GLU A 380 21.96 -21.35 -40.84
CA GLU A 380 21.81 -19.89 -40.71
C GLU A 380 20.35 -19.42 -40.65
N SER A 381 19.37 -20.34 -40.60
CA SER A 381 17.93 -20.04 -40.60
C SER A 381 17.42 -19.28 -41.84
N ALA A 382 18.16 -19.35 -42.95
CA ALA A 382 17.80 -18.76 -44.24
C ALA A 382 16.99 -19.74 -45.11
N TYR A 383 15.82 -20.16 -44.58
CA TYR A 383 15.06 -21.29 -45.11
C TYR A 383 14.57 -21.13 -46.56
N ASP A 384 14.12 -19.94 -46.96
CA ASP A 384 13.67 -19.67 -48.35
C ASP A 384 14.81 -19.86 -49.37
N MET A 385 16.03 -19.44 -49.01
CA MET A 385 17.20 -19.63 -49.85
C MET A 385 17.65 -21.09 -49.86
N ALA A 386 17.58 -21.76 -48.71
CA ALA A 386 17.89 -23.19 -48.61
C ALA A 386 16.96 -24.01 -49.53
N GLU A 387 15.65 -23.72 -49.54
CA GLU A 387 14.68 -24.37 -50.42
C GLU A 387 15.09 -24.29 -51.89
N THR A 388 15.46 -23.09 -52.36
CA THR A 388 15.89 -22.87 -53.74
C THR A 388 17.11 -23.74 -54.11
N PHE A 389 18.04 -23.94 -53.20
CA PHE A 389 19.21 -24.81 -53.44
C PHE A 389 18.86 -26.30 -53.41
N LEU A 390 17.92 -26.72 -52.55
CA LEU A 390 17.41 -28.10 -52.55
C LEU A 390 16.68 -28.42 -53.87
N GLU A 391 15.93 -27.48 -54.43
CA GLU A 391 15.29 -27.64 -55.75
C GLU A 391 16.31 -27.82 -56.87
N LYS A 392 17.36 -27.00 -56.89
CA LYS A 392 18.47 -27.12 -57.86
C LYS A 392 19.22 -28.45 -57.72
N ALA A 393 19.47 -28.91 -56.49
CA ALA A 393 20.06 -30.21 -56.26
C ALA A 393 19.16 -31.34 -56.79
N ASN A 394 17.85 -31.25 -56.56
CA ASN A 394 16.88 -32.22 -57.05
C ASN A 394 16.78 -32.26 -58.58
N SER A 395 16.87 -31.10 -59.25
CA SER A 395 16.86 -31.05 -60.72
C SER A 395 18.09 -31.70 -61.35
N VAL A 396 19.26 -31.56 -60.72
CA VAL A 396 20.51 -32.17 -61.22
C VAL A 396 20.56 -33.68 -60.93
N LEU A 397 19.93 -34.15 -59.84
CA LEU A 397 19.94 -35.57 -59.47
C LEU A 397 18.89 -36.42 -60.19
N ASN A 398 17.83 -35.81 -60.72
CA ASN A 398 16.77 -36.53 -61.46
C ASN A 398 16.67 -36.14 -62.95
N GLY A 399 17.45 -35.15 -63.40
CA GLY A 399 17.63 -34.82 -64.81
C GLY A 399 18.81 -35.58 -65.38
#